data_AF-A0A961VNE1-F1
#
_entry.id   AF-A0A961VNE1-F1
#
_cell.length_a   1.000
_cell.length_b   1.000
_cell.length_c   1.000
_cell.angle_alpha   90.00
_cell.angle_beta   90.00
_cell.angle_gamma   90.00
#
_symmetry.space_group_name_H-M   'P 1'
#
loop_
_entity.id
_entity.type
_entity.pdbx_description
1 polymer ?
#
loop_
_entity_poly.entity_id
_entity_poly.type
_entity_poly.pdbx_seq_one_letter_code
_entity_poly.pdbx_strand_id
1 'polypeptide(L)'
;SHTDMAENFPRLYKAAKARKPDLWVYCEMQWDNLLDPVANEAQTRLPKGGIYQHTANKSFWRRLRTELSPDYVRALPTQPNVLRCQFACQWNGDERTERYAFNARTFADMAGIGFRDGMEGLTVWGEPSDYHATVELSYIAFARFTWEPTLTWERFVAEELSPRLGGREAAERFVAIAEEIDTNQALPVERLAVLRAEAMTHVGDGGGHAGRRWLSLADQIARREHMGA
;
A
#
# COMPACT_ATOMS: atom_id res chain seq x y z
N SER A 1 -18.36 2.34 -16.87
CA SER A 1 -16.91 2.60 -16.73
C SER A 1 -16.05 1.63 -17.53
N HIS A 2 -16.20 0.30 -17.44
CA HIS A 2 -15.39 -0.66 -18.25
C HIS A 2 -15.62 -0.54 -19.75
N THR A 3 -16.87 -0.31 -20.16
CA THR A 3 -17.22 -0.02 -21.57
C THR A 3 -16.60 1.30 -22.03
N ASP A 4 -16.65 2.34 -21.20
CA ASP A 4 -16.04 3.64 -21.51
C ASP A 4 -14.52 3.53 -21.69
N MET A 5 -13.86 2.71 -20.86
CA MET A 5 -12.43 2.42 -21.03
C MET A 5 -12.16 1.68 -22.34
N ALA A 6 -12.92 0.61 -22.63
CA ALA A 6 -12.74 -0.17 -23.84
C ALA A 6 -13.01 0.64 -25.13
N GLU A 7 -13.87 1.65 -25.07
CA GLU A 7 -14.19 2.51 -26.22
C GLU A 7 -13.16 3.65 -26.41
N ASN A 8 -12.70 4.26 -25.31
CA ASN A 8 -11.87 5.47 -25.38
C ASN A 8 -10.36 5.18 -25.27
N PHE A 9 -9.95 4.26 -24.41
CA PHE A 9 -8.53 4.00 -24.14
C PHE A 9 -7.75 3.58 -25.40
N PRO A 10 -8.25 2.70 -26.29
CA PRO A 10 -7.51 2.33 -27.50
C PRO A 10 -7.18 3.53 -28.40
N ARG A 11 -8.10 4.50 -28.49
CA ARG A 11 -7.92 5.73 -29.29
C ARG A 11 -6.85 6.62 -28.66
N LEU A 12 -6.91 6.82 -27.35
CA LEU A 12 -5.93 7.61 -26.59
C LEU A 12 -4.53 6.96 -26.65
N TYR A 13 -4.45 5.64 -26.45
CA TYR A 13 -3.22 4.88 -26.56
C TYR A 13 -2.58 5.05 -27.94
N LYS A 14 -3.33 4.84 -29.02
CA LYS A 14 -2.82 5.02 -30.39
C LYS A 14 -2.32 6.44 -30.63
N ALA A 15 -3.06 7.45 -30.19
CA ALA A 15 -2.66 8.85 -30.34
C ALA A 15 -1.36 9.16 -29.57
N ALA A 16 -1.24 8.68 -28.33
CA ALA A 16 -0.06 8.87 -27.50
C ALA A 16 1.19 8.17 -28.09
N LYS A 17 1.06 6.90 -28.49
CA LYS A 17 2.16 6.13 -29.09
C LYS A 17 2.59 6.65 -30.46
N ALA A 18 1.68 7.25 -31.23
CA ALA A 18 2.01 7.91 -32.49
C ALA A 18 2.90 9.16 -32.29
N ARG A 19 2.82 9.82 -31.12
CA ARG A 19 3.69 10.95 -30.77
C ARG A 19 5.00 10.48 -30.15
N LYS A 20 4.96 9.47 -29.28
CA LYS A 20 6.12 8.93 -28.58
C LYS A 20 6.01 7.40 -28.47
N PRO A 21 6.68 6.64 -29.37
CA PRO A 21 6.55 5.18 -29.42
C PRO A 21 7.04 4.42 -28.18
N ASP A 22 7.92 5.01 -27.38
CA ASP A 22 8.46 4.44 -26.14
C ASP A 22 7.68 4.87 -24.89
N LEU A 23 6.61 5.67 -25.03
CA LEU A 23 5.83 6.15 -23.90
C LEU A 23 5.16 4.99 -23.14
N TRP A 24 5.26 5.03 -21.81
CA TRP A 24 4.51 4.19 -20.90
C TRP A 24 3.11 4.78 -20.71
N VAL A 25 2.08 4.00 -21.01
CA VAL A 25 0.69 4.45 -20.94
C VAL A 25 -0.06 3.54 -19.99
N TYR A 26 -0.46 4.09 -18.85
CA TYR A 26 -1.22 3.39 -17.83
C TYR A 26 -2.73 3.46 -18.13
N CYS A 27 -3.42 2.34 -17.92
CA CYS A 27 -4.87 2.24 -17.85
C CYS A 27 -5.25 1.84 -16.42
N GLU A 28 -5.92 2.72 -15.70
CA GLU A 28 -6.51 2.34 -14.41
C GLU A 28 -7.72 1.45 -14.66
N MET A 29 -7.56 0.17 -14.36
CA MET A 29 -8.68 -0.75 -14.30
C MET A 29 -9.48 -0.41 -13.04
N GLN A 30 -10.78 -0.21 -13.23
CA GLN A 30 -11.75 0.19 -12.22
C GLN A 30 -11.70 -0.72 -10.97
N TRP A 31 -12.31 -0.27 -9.88
CA TRP A 31 -12.21 -0.93 -8.57
C TRP A 31 -12.67 -2.39 -8.59
N ASP A 32 -11.90 -3.24 -7.90
CA ASP A 32 -12.25 -4.59 -7.47
C ASP A 32 -12.76 -5.53 -8.59
N ASN A 33 -12.23 -5.37 -9.80
CA ASN A 33 -12.75 -6.04 -10.99
C ASN A 33 -11.84 -7.14 -11.55
N LEU A 34 -10.67 -7.38 -10.95
CA LEU A 34 -9.68 -8.30 -11.51
C LEU A 34 -10.22 -9.72 -11.66
N LEU A 35 -11.14 -10.14 -10.78
CA LEU A 35 -11.79 -11.46 -10.80
C LEU A 35 -13.23 -11.41 -11.35
N ASP A 36 -13.62 -10.31 -12.01
CA ASP A 36 -14.96 -10.11 -12.60
C ASP A 36 -14.99 -10.57 -14.08
N PRO A 37 -15.84 -11.54 -14.45
CA PRO A 37 -16.00 -11.99 -15.84
C PRO A 37 -16.37 -10.88 -16.83
N VAL A 38 -17.19 -9.90 -16.43
CA VAL A 38 -17.61 -8.79 -17.32
C VAL A 38 -16.41 -7.88 -17.63
N ALA A 39 -15.54 -7.69 -16.64
CA ALA A 39 -14.31 -6.94 -16.84
C ALA A 39 -13.38 -7.62 -17.83
N ASN A 40 -13.33 -8.96 -17.82
CA ASN A 40 -12.50 -9.75 -18.74
C ASN A 40 -12.91 -9.53 -20.21
N GLU A 41 -14.21 -9.55 -20.52
CA GLU A 41 -14.70 -9.30 -21.88
C GLU A 41 -14.28 -7.91 -22.37
N ALA A 42 -14.46 -6.87 -21.54
CA ALA A 42 -14.05 -5.52 -21.90
C ALA A 42 -12.54 -5.41 -22.13
N GLN A 43 -11.73 -6.13 -21.36
CA GLN A 43 -10.26 -6.13 -21.46
C GLN A 43 -9.75 -6.72 -22.78
N THR A 44 -10.48 -7.63 -23.43
CA THR A 44 -10.09 -8.18 -24.74
C THR A 44 -10.00 -7.12 -25.84
N ARG A 45 -10.69 -5.98 -25.66
CA ARG A 45 -10.69 -4.85 -26.60
C ARG A 45 -9.58 -3.84 -26.34
N LEU A 46 -8.82 -4.00 -25.26
CA LEU A 46 -7.75 -3.08 -24.87
C LEU A 46 -6.45 -3.40 -25.64
N PRO A 47 -5.64 -2.38 -25.98
CA PRO A 47 -4.45 -2.56 -26.81
C PRO A 47 -3.31 -3.30 -26.09
N LYS A 48 -2.57 -4.15 -26.80
CA LYS A 48 -1.33 -4.72 -26.25
C LYS A 48 -0.27 -3.63 -26.04
N GLY A 49 0.50 -3.73 -24.95
CA GLY A 49 1.61 -2.82 -24.63
C GLY A 49 1.24 -1.60 -23.78
N GLY A 50 -0.02 -1.45 -23.38
CA GLY A 50 -0.40 -0.59 -22.24
C GLY A 50 -0.06 -1.25 -20.91
N ILE A 51 0.03 -0.47 -19.83
CA ILE A 51 0.22 -0.99 -18.47
C ILE A 51 -1.13 -0.97 -17.75
N TYR A 52 -1.60 -2.13 -17.31
CA TYR A 52 -2.96 -2.30 -16.81
C TYR A 52 -2.96 -2.42 -15.29
N GLN A 53 -3.52 -1.42 -14.63
CA GLN A 53 -3.44 -1.26 -13.19
C GLN A 53 -4.74 -1.70 -12.52
N HIS A 54 -4.71 -2.83 -11.82
CA HIS A 54 -5.88 -3.42 -11.14
C HIS A 54 -6.01 -2.92 -9.71
N THR A 55 -7.03 -2.10 -9.49
CA THR A 55 -7.29 -1.43 -8.21
C THR A 55 -7.94 -2.37 -7.22
N ALA A 56 -7.30 -2.57 -6.06
CA ALA A 56 -7.84 -3.37 -4.96
C ALA A 56 -8.02 -2.52 -3.70
N ASN A 57 -9.23 -2.51 -3.14
CA ASN A 57 -9.42 -2.12 -1.75
C ASN A 57 -9.02 -3.26 -0.80
N LYS A 58 -9.13 -3.03 0.52
CA LYS A 58 -8.67 -3.99 1.53
C LYS A 58 -9.49 -5.28 1.54
N SER A 59 -10.80 -5.19 1.34
CA SER A 59 -11.70 -6.37 1.29
C SER A 59 -11.44 -7.22 0.06
N PHE A 60 -11.30 -6.59 -1.10
CA PHE A 60 -10.95 -7.29 -2.33
C PHE A 60 -9.52 -7.82 -2.31
N TRP A 61 -8.58 -7.11 -1.68
CA TRP A 61 -7.23 -7.63 -1.46
C TRP A 61 -7.27 -8.94 -0.68
N ARG A 62 -8.03 -9.04 0.42
CA ARG A 62 -8.19 -10.30 1.16
C ARG A 62 -8.62 -11.47 0.27
N ARG A 63 -9.51 -11.19 -0.69
CA ARG A 63 -9.96 -12.17 -1.69
C ARG A 63 -8.87 -12.54 -2.70
N LEU A 64 -8.19 -11.54 -3.26
CA LEU A 64 -7.09 -11.74 -4.21
C LEU A 64 -5.96 -12.59 -3.62
N ARG A 65 -5.64 -12.42 -2.33
CA ARG A 65 -4.60 -13.20 -1.66
C ARG A 65 -4.80 -14.71 -1.75
N THR A 66 -6.05 -15.17 -1.80
CA THR A 66 -6.41 -16.59 -1.84
C THR A 66 -6.86 -17.09 -3.20
N GLU A 67 -7.44 -16.21 -4.03
CA GLU A 67 -8.05 -16.59 -5.31
C GLU A 67 -7.19 -16.26 -6.54
N LEU A 68 -6.25 -15.30 -6.42
CA LEU A 68 -5.36 -14.99 -7.54
C LEU A 68 -4.37 -16.14 -7.74
N SER A 69 -4.13 -16.48 -9.02
CA SER A 69 -3.21 -17.56 -9.37
C SER A 69 -2.36 -17.19 -10.58
N PRO A 70 -1.17 -17.82 -10.73
CA PRO A 70 -0.32 -17.60 -11.89
C PRO A 70 -1.01 -17.92 -13.23
N ASP A 71 -1.84 -18.97 -13.27
CA ASP A 71 -2.60 -19.34 -14.48
C ASP A 71 -3.62 -18.25 -14.84
N TYR A 72 -4.30 -17.68 -13.84
CA TYR A 72 -5.26 -16.61 -14.07
C TYR A 72 -4.56 -15.37 -14.66
N VAL A 73 -3.46 -14.93 -14.06
CA VAL A 73 -2.73 -13.73 -14.53
C VAL A 73 -2.16 -13.93 -15.93
N ARG A 74 -1.64 -15.13 -16.26
CA ARG A 74 -1.19 -15.46 -17.62
C ARG A 74 -2.32 -15.44 -18.65
N ALA A 75 -3.52 -15.83 -18.25
CA ALA A 75 -4.69 -15.88 -19.13
C ALA A 75 -5.34 -14.49 -19.35
N LEU A 76 -4.94 -13.46 -18.60
CA LEU A 76 -5.46 -12.10 -18.80
C LEU A 76 -5.16 -11.62 -20.23
N PRO A 77 -6.15 -11.00 -20.90
CA PRO A 77 -5.99 -10.54 -22.29
C PRO A 77 -5.06 -9.32 -22.41
N THR A 78 -4.82 -8.63 -21.30
CA THR A 78 -3.94 -7.48 -21.16
C THR A 78 -2.61 -7.87 -20.55
N GLN A 79 -1.51 -7.26 -21.00
CA GLN A 79 -0.17 -7.35 -20.39
C GLN A 79 0.65 -6.08 -20.73
N PRO A 80 1.53 -5.60 -19.82
CA PRO A 80 1.73 -6.06 -18.44
C PRO A 80 0.58 -5.66 -17.50
N ASN A 81 0.35 -6.45 -16.45
CA ASN A 81 -0.60 -6.12 -15.38
C ASN A 81 0.13 -5.77 -14.08
N VAL A 82 -0.34 -4.73 -13.40
CA VAL A 82 0.16 -4.30 -12.09
C VAL A 82 -0.99 -4.22 -11.09
N LEU A 83 -0.70 -4.47 -9.82
CA LEU A 83 -1.65 -4.24 -8.74
C LEU A 83 -1.63 -2.76 -8.34
N ARG A 84 -2.74 -2.26 -7.82
CA ARG A 84 -2.81 -0.97 -7.14
C ARG A 84 -3.44 -1.12 -5.77
N CYS A 85 -2.70 -0.68 -4.77
CA CYS A 85 -3.22 -0.54 -3.42
C CYS A 85 -4.07 0.72 -3.32
N GLN A 86 -5.37 0.53 -3.11
CA GLN A 86 -6.32 1.60 -2.80
C GLN A 86 -6.70 1.60 -1.32
N PHE A 87 -5.77 1.17 -0.48
CA PHE A 87 -5.72 1.35 0.96
C PHE A 87 -4.42 2.10 1.28
N ALA A 88 -4.30 2.70 2.46
CA ALA A 88 -3.37 3.82 2.75
C ALA A 88 -3.81 5.20 2.23
N CYS A 89 -5.11 5.42 2.05
CA CYS A 89 -5.67 6.70 1.58
C CYS A 89 -7.02 7.02 2.27
N GLN A 90 -7.54 8.22 2.00
CA GLN A 90 -8.81 8.70 2.55
C GLN A 90 -10.05 7.88 2.13
N TRP A 91 -9.98 7.12 1.04
CA TRP A 91 -11.14 6.40 0.47
C TRP A 91 -11.33 4.98 1.00
N ASN A 92 -10.49 4.54 1.93
CA ASN A 92 -10.62 3.23 2.55
C ASN A 92 -10.38 3.33 4.07
N GLY A 93 -10.89 2.35 4.80
CA GLY A 93 -10.95 2.36 6.25
C GLY A 93 -12.36 2.57 6.79
N ASP A 94 -12.41 2.82 8.10
CA ASP A 94 -13.61 3.24 8.81
C ASP A 94 -13.67 4.78 8.89
N GLU A 95 -14.44 5.32 9.84
CA GLU A 95 -14.54 6.77 10.10
C GLU A 95 -13.18 7.46 10.34
N ARG A 96 -12.14 6.71 10.70
CA ARG A 96 -10.79 7.22 10.97
C ARG A 96 -9.91 7.34 9.73
N THR A 97 -10.35 6.79 8.59
CA THR A 97 -9.55 6.55 7.37
C THR A 97 -8.25 5.75 7.59
N GLU A 98 -7.76 5.04 6.56
CA GLU A 98 -6.43 4.43 6.56
C GLU A 98 -5.30 5.37 6.11
N ARG A 99 -5.57 6.67 5.95
CA ARG A 99 -4.63 7.67 5.42
C ARG A 99 -3.30 7.72 6.17
N TYR A 100 -3.27 7.48 7.47
CA TYR A 100 -2.04 7.52 8.29
C TYR A 100 -1.65 6.14 8.85
N ALA A 101 -2.27 5.07 8.35
CA ALA A 101 -1.98 3.72 8.81
C ALA A 101 -0.58 3.27 8.35
N PHE A 102 0.03 2.41 9.15
CA PHE A 102 1.24 1.68 8.82
C PHE A 102 0.93 0.53 7.85
N ASN A 103 1.26 0.73 6.57
CA ASN A 103 0.95 -0.18 5.47
C ASN A 103 2.16 -0.98 4.97
N ALA A 104 3.28 -0.98 5.70
CA ALA A 104 4.50 -1.66 5.25
C ALA A 104 4.30 -3.17 5.01
N ARG A 105 3.62 -3.88 5.93
CA ARG A 105 3.31 -5.31 5.74
C ARG A 105 2.35 -5.57 4.58
N THR A 106 1.39 -4.68 4.40
CA THR A 106 0.47 -4.70 3.27
C THR A 106 1.24 -4.63 1.95
N PHE A 107 2.19 -3.70 1.81
CA PHE A 107 2.97 -3.59 0.59
C PHE A 107 3.92 -4.76 0.39
N ALA A 108 4.50 -5.29 1.46
CA ALA A 108 5.29 -6.53 1.41
C ALA A 108 4.46 -7.71 0.89
N ASP A 109 3.27 -7.90 1.45
CA ASP A 109 2.32 -8.96 1.06
C ASP A 109 1.86 -8.78 -0.39
N MET A 110 1.49 -7.57 -0.81
CA MET A 110 1.09 -7.27 -2.18
C MET A 110 2.21 -7.47 -3.20
N ALA A 111 3.43 -7.03 -2.89
CA ALA A 111 4.57 -7.20 -3.78
C ALA A 111 4.95 -8.68 -3.91
N GLY A 112 5.00 -9.43 -2.79
CA GLY A 112 5.31 -10.85 -2.80
C GLY A 112 4.27 -11.69 -3.54
N ILE A 113 2.98 -11.45 -3.27
CA ILE A 113 1.88 -12.15 -3.96
C ILE A 113 1.83 -11.75 -5.44
N GLY A 114 1.96 -10.46 -5.75
CA GLY A 114 2.03 -9.97 -7.12
C GLY A 114 3.15 -10.66 -7.90
N PHE A 115 4.36 -10.70 -7.35
CA PHE A 115 5.50 -11.39 -7.96
C PHE A 115 5.26 -12.89 -8.14
N ARG A 116 4.76 -13.57 -7.10
CA ARG A 116 4.44 -15.01 -7.14
C ARG A 116 3.44 -15.34 -8.25
N ASP A 117 2.40 -14.53 -8.38
CA ASP A 117 1.29 -14.78 -9.31
C ASP A 117 1.53 -14.16 -10.70
N GLY A 118 2.66 -13.50 -10.93
CA GLY A 118 3.06 -13.01 -12.26
C GLY A 118 2.57 -11.60 -12.60
N MET A 119 2.17 -10.80 -11.60
CA MET A 119 1.99 -9.36 -11.76
C MET A 119 3.36 -8.68 -11.86
N GLU A 120 3.45 -7.64 -12.68
CA GLU A 120 4.72 -6.98 -13.02
C GLU A 120 5.00 -5.72 -12.18
N GLY A 121 4.15 -5.41 -11.21
CA GLY A 121 4.39 -4.28 -10.33
C GLY A 121 3.26 -3.98 -9.35
N LEU A 122 3.52 -2.99 -8.51
CA LEU A 122 2.59 -2.43 -7.54
C LEU A 122 2.60 -0.91 -7.68
N THR A 123 1.42 -0.32 -7.56
CA THR A 123 1.21 1.12 -7.47
C THR A 123 0.43 1.44 -6.21
N VAL A 124 0.59 2.64 -5.67
CA VAL A 124 -0.08 3.08 -4.44
C VAL A 124 -0.59 4.50 -4.61
N TRP A 125 -1.67 4.84 -3.90
CA TRP A 125 -2.13 6.22 -3.83
C TRP A 125 -1.32 6.99 -2.78
N GLY A 126 -0.31 7.73 -3.22
CA GLY A 126 0.56 8.52 -2.35
C GLY A 126 -0.09 9.84 -1.92
N GLU A 127 -0.92 9.82 -0.88
CA GLU A 127 -1.67 10.99 -0.40
C GLU A 127 -1.01 11.73 0.79
N PRO A 128 -0.67 11.07 1.91
CA PRO A 128 0.00 11.74 3.03
C PRO A 128 1.50 11.97 2.77
N SER A 129 2.07 13.00 3.39
CA SER A 129 3.52 13.23 3.39
C SER A 129 4.26 12.18 4.21
N ASP A 130 5.46 11.82 3.75
CA ASP A 130 6.49 11.05 4.45
C ASP A 130 7.04 11.73 5.73
N TYR A 131 6.56 12.92 6.07
CA TYR A 131 6.79 13.50 7.39
C TYR A 131 6.18 12.63 8.51
N HIS A 132 5.05 11.97 8.25
CA HIS A 132 4.43 11.03 9.18
C HIS A 132 5.19 9.69 9.17
N ALA A 133 5.65 9.24 10.33
CA ALA A 133 6.54 8.09 10.42
C ALA A 133 5.93 6.79 9.87
N THR A 134 4.65 6.50 10.14
CA THR A 134 3.95 5.33 9.60
C THR A 134 3.91 5.35 8.07
N VAL A 135 3.76 6.54 7.48
CA VAL A 135 3.75 6.76 6.02
C VAL A 135 5.14 6.62 5.44
N GLU A 136 6.14 7.28 6.03
CA GLU A 136 7.55 7.20 5.63
C GLU A 136 8.00 5.74 5.51
N LEU A 137 7.79 4.97 6.59
CA LEU A 137 8.22 3.58 6.67
C LEU A 137 7.41 2.68 5.73
N SER A 138 6.15 3.04 5.45
CA SER A 138 5.34 2.36 4.44
C SER A 138 5.87 2.62 3.04
N TYR A 139 6.27 3.85 2.68
CA TYR A 139 6.86 4.13 1.37
C TYR A 139 8.24 3.49 1.19
N ILE A 140 9.02 3.39 2.25
CA ILE A 140 10.27 2.60 2.24
C ILE A 140 9.95 1.12 2.00
N ALA A 141 8.94 0.56 2.67
CA ALA A 141 8.51 -0.81 2.42
C ALA A 141 8.04 -1.01 0.98
N PHE A 142 7.20 -0.12 0.45
CA PHE A 142 6.79 -0.13 -0.95
C PHE A 142 8.02 -0.22 -1.86
N ALA A 143 8.96 0.72 -1.74
CA ALA A 143 10.15 0.75 -2.57
C ALA A 143 10.99 -0.54 -2.46
N ARG A 144 11.23 -1.04 -1.24
CA ARG A 144 12.10 -2.20 -1.01
C ARG A 144 11.47 -3.50 -1.48
N PHE A 145 10.21 -3.75 -1.15
CA PHE A 145 9.53 -4.98 -1.56
C PHE A 145 9.15 -4.99 -3.05
N THR A 146 8.93 -3.84 -3.69
CA THR A 146 8.75 -3.82 -5.16
C THR A 146 10.06 -3.98 -5.92
N TRP A 147 11.20 -3.60 -5.31
CA TRP A 147 12.53 -3.83 -5.88
C TRP A 147 12.99 -5.27 -5.70
N GLU A 148 12.78 -5.83 -4.51
CA GLU A 148 13.12 -7.22 -4.17
C GLU A 148 11.89 -7.89 -3.53
N PRO A 149 10.98 -8.49 -4.33
CA PRO A 149 9.77 -9.13 -3.82
C PRO A 149 10.02 -10.34 -2.91
N THR A 150 11.24 -10.88 -2.92
CA THR A 150 11.69 -11.99 -2.05
C THR A 150 12.36 -11.51 -0.76
N LEU A 151 12.45 -10.20 -0.53
CA LEU A 151 12.94 -9.64 0.73
C LEU A 151 12.11 -10.20 1.89
N THR A 152 12.75 -10.56 3.00
CA THR A 152 12.02 -11.00 4.19
C THR A 152 11.70 -9.82 5.09
N TRP A 153 10.62 -9.94 5.87
CA TRP A 153 10.23 -8.91 6.83
C TRP A 153 11.33 -8.67 7.87
N GLU A 154 11.97 -9.73 8.35
CA GLU A 154 13.03 -9.65 9.36
C GLU A 154 14.20 -8.83 8.85
N ARG A 155 14.58 -9.04 7.59
CA ARG A 155 15.67 -8.34 6.92
C ARG A 155 15.29 -6.89 6.63
N PHE A 156 14.06 -6.63 6.20
CA PHE A 156 13.52 -5.27 6.08
C PHE A 156 13.57 -4.51 7.41
N VAL A 157 13.14 -5.12 8.52
CA VAL A 157 13.20 -4.47 9.84
C VAL A 157 14.65 -4.22 10.26
N ALA A 158 15.57 -5.16 10.01
CA ALA A 158 16.98 -5.01 10.37
C ALA A 158 17.69 -3.92 9.54
N GLU A 159 17.51 -3.93 8.22
CA GLU A 159 18.20 -3.01 7.30
C GLU A 159 17.56 -1.63 7.26
N GLU A 160 16.23 -1.53 7.34
CA GLU A 160 15.52 -0.28 7.09
C GLU A 160 14.95 0.36 8.34
N LEU A 161 14.20 -0.39 9.16
CA LEU A 161 13.49 0.19 10.29
C LEU A 161 14.41 0.45 11.48
N SER A 162 15.26 -0.52 11.81
CA SER A 162 16.17 -0.46 12.96
C SER A 162 17.04 0.80 12.98
N PRO A 163 17.80 1.14 11.92
CA PRO A 163 18.62 2.36 11.93
C PRO A 163 17.80 3.66 11.98
N ARG A 164 16.52 3.64 11.57
CA ARG A 164 15.66 4.84 11.53
C ARG A 164 14.92 5.09 12.84
N LEU A 165 14.77 4.06 13.66
CA LEU A 165 13.95 4.09 14.88
C LEU A 165 14.76 3.95 16.18
N GLY A 166 16.10 3.86 16.07
CA GLY A 166 17.00 3.82 17.23
C GLY A 166 17.43 2.42 17.67
N GLY A 167 17.28 1.42 16.80
CA GLY A 167 17.70 0.04 17.07
C GLY A 167 16.59 -0.98 16.76
N ARG A 168 16.94 -2.26 16.86
CA ARG A 168 16.05 -3.37 16.52
C ARG A 168 14.82 -3.43 17.42
N GLU A 169 15.03 -3.38 18.73
CA GLU A 169 13.97 -3.44 19.73
C GLU A 169 12.99 -2.26 19.57
N ALA A 170 13.52 -1.05 19.40
CA ALA A 170 12.70 0.13 19.12
C ALA A 170 11.90 -0.02 17.82
N ALA A 171 12.50 -0.54 16.74
CA ALA A 171 11.78 -0.77 15.50
C ALA A 171 10.65 -1.79 15.63
N GLU A 172 10.89 -2.90 16.32
CA GLU A 172 9.86 -3.91 16.60
C GLU A 172 8.74 -3.32 17.44
N ARG A 173 9.08 -2.50 18.45
CA ARG A 173 8.06 -1.88 19.30
C ARG A 173 7.24 -0.83 18.57
N PHE A 174 7.86 0.00 17.73
CA PHE A 174 7.17 0.96 16.89
C PHE A 174 6.13 0.26 16.00
N VAL A 175 6.54 -0.82 15.33
CA VAL A 175 5.65 -1.61 14.47
C VAL A 175 4.49 -2.17 15.28
N ALA A 176 4.76 -2.76 16.44
CA ALA A 176 3.71 -3.34 17.29
C ALA A 176 2.67 -2.30 17.73
N ILE A 177 3.11 -1.09 18.13
CA ILE A 177 2.21 0.00 18.52
C ILE A 177 1.39 0.48 17.32
N ALA A 178 2.04 0.71 16.17
CA ALA A 178 1.36 1.16 14.96
C ALA A 178 0.30 0.14 14.48
N GLU A 179 0.64 -1.15 14.47
CA GLU A 179 -0.30 -2.20 14.08
C GLU A 179 -1.47 -2.35 15.06
N GLU A 180 -1.22 -2.17 16.37
CA GLU A 180 -2.27 -2.21 17.38
C GLU A 180 -3.28 -1.08 17.19
N ILE A 181 -2.82 0.15 16.95
CA ILE A 181 -3.74 1.27 16.71
C ILE A 181 -4.50 1.12 15.38
N ASP A 182 -3.87 0.60 14.33
CA ASP A 182 -4.52 0.49 13.04
C ASP A 182 -5.56 -0.64 13.00
N THR A 183 -5.26 -1.76 13.66
CA THR A 183 -6.14 -2.94 13.69
C THR A 183 -7.41 -2.71 14.51
N ASN A 184 -7.33 -1.90 15.57
CA ASN A 184 -8.44 -1.67 16.48
C ASN A 184 -9.14 -0.36 16.14
N GLN A 185 -10.38 -0.44 15.64
CA GLN A 185 -11.23 0.73 15.38
C GLN A 185 -11.44 1.57 16.63
N ALA A 186 -11.76 0.91 17.74
CA ALA A 186 -11.85 1.51 19.05
C ALA A 186 -10.80 0.91 19.99
N LEU A 187 -10.16 1.77 20.78
CA LEU A 187 -9.29 1.38 21.88
C LEU A 187 -9.69 2.19 23.11
N PRO A 188 -9.69 1.59 24.32
CA PRO A 188 -9.89 2.37 25.54
C PRO A 188 -8.91 3.53 25.63
N VAL A 189 -9.38 4.70 26.09
CA VAL A 189 -8.56 5.91 26.23
C VAL A 189 -7.33 5.63 27.11
N GLU A 190 -7.48 4.80 28.15
CA GLU A 190 -6.39 4.38 29.02
C GLU A 190 -5.33 3.59 28.25
N ARG A 191 -5.74 2.75 27.29
CA ARG A 191 -4.80 2.01 26.44
C ARG A 191 -4.06 2.97 25.50
N LEU A 192 -4.76 3.93 24.91
CA LEU A 192 -4.14 4.96 24.08
C LEU A 192 -3.14 5.80 24.88
N ALA A 193 -3.48 6.17 26.12
CA ALA A 193 -2.58 6.91 27.00
C ALA A 193 -1.30 6.11 27.33
N VAL A 194 -1.41 4.80 27.60
CA VAL A 194 -0.26 3.91 27.81
C VAL A 194 0.62 3.85 26.55
N LEU A 195 0.03 3.61 25.39
CA LEU A 195 0.76 3.54 24.12
C LEU A 195 1.45 4.88 23.78
N ARG A 196 0.79 6.00 24.07
CA ARG A 196 1.35 7.34 23.87
C ARG A 196 2.52 7.59 24.82
N ALA A 197 2.38 7.27 26.10
CA ALA A 197 3.45 7.42 27.09
C ALA A 197 4.69 6.60 26.69
N GLU A 198 4.49 5.38 26.23
CA GLU A 198 5.56 4.52 25.72
C GLU A 198 6.21 5.09 24.45
N ALA A 199 5.43 5.56 23.48
CA ALA A 199 6.00 6.23 22.30
C ALA A 199 6.86 7.45 22.71
N MET A 200 6.46 8.18 23.75
CA MET A 200 7.18 9.34 24.27
C MET A 200 8.50 8.99 24.99
N THR A 201 8.65 7.81 25.60
CA THR A 201 9.95 7.42 26.19
C THR A 201 11.03 7.31 25.11
N HIS A 202 10.68 6.74 23.96
CA HIS A 202 11.58 6.64 22.81
C HIS A 202 11.92 8.00 22.14
N VAL A 203 11.10 9.03 22.34
CA VAL A 203 11.44 10.40 21.88
C VAL A 203 12.62 10.95 22.66
N GLY A 204 12.65 10.74 23.99
CA GLY A 204 13.73 11.21 24.86
C GLY A 204 15.06 10.50 24.60
N ASP A 205 14.99 9.20 24.29
CA ASP A 205 16.17 8.37 24.05
C ASP A 205 16.70 8.50 22.60
N GLY A 206 15.80 8.70 21.64
CA GLY A 206 16.12 8.83 20.22
C GLY A 206 16.43 10.26 19.83
N GLY A 207 17.68 10.71 19.95
CA GLY A 207 18.08 11.99 19.39
C GLY A 207 17.78 12.13 17.88
N GLY A 208 17.56 13.37 17.41
CA GLY A 208 17.46 13.69 15.98
C GLY A 208 16.22 13.10 15.26
N HIS A 209 16.44 12.46 14.11
CA HIS A 209 15.34 11.97 13.26
C HIS A 209 14.58 10.77 13.85
N ALA A 210 15.21 9.95 14.70
CA ALA A 210 14.55 8.81 15.34
C ALA A 210 13.46 9.28 16.32
N GLY A 211 13.79 10.22 17.22
CA GLY A 211 12.82 10.81 18.14
C GLY A 211 11.70 11.55 17.43
N ARG A 212 11.96 12.22 16.29
CA ARG A 212 10.90 12.82 15.45
C ARG A 212 9.88 11.78 14.98
N ARG A 213 10.33 10.59 14.57
CA ARG A 213 9.43 9.52 14.11
C ARG A 213 8.56 8.99 15.25
N TRP A 214 9.16 8.78 16.41
CA TRP A 214 8.43 8.42 17.63
C TRP A 214 7.42 9.49 18.07
N LEU A 215 7.80 10.76 17.97
CA LEU A 215 6.90 11.88 18.26
C LEU A 215 5.71 11.92 17.29
N SER A 216 5.95 11.65 16.00
CA SER A 216 4.87 11.54 15.02
C SER A 216 3.89 10.40 15.35
N LEU A 217 4.37 9.26 15.87
CA LEU A 217 3.49 8.17 16.30
C LEU A 217 2.72 8.56 17.57
N ALA A 218 3.38 9.20 18.54
CA ALA A 218 2.75 9.68 19.76
C ALA A 218 1.62 10.70 19.46
N ASP A 219 1.83 11.61 18.51
CA ASP A 219 0.82 12.56 18.04
C ASP A 219 -0.37 11.86 17.35
N GLN A 220 -0.10 10.85 16.51
CA GLN A 220 -1.16 10.05 15.90
C GLN A 220 -2.03 9.36 16.97
N ILE A 221 -1.42 8.83 18.03
CA ILE A 221 -2.15 8.24 19.16
C ILE A 221 -2.94 9.31 19.92
N ALA A 222 -2.34 10.49 20.16
CA ALA A 222 -3.01 11.61 20.85
C ALA A 222 -4.24 12.11 20.08
N ARG A 223 -4.17 12.16 18.74
CA ARG A 223 -5.32 12.50 17.90
C ARG A 223 -6.46 11.49 18.09
N ARG A 224 -6.15 10.20 18.18
CA ARG A 224 -7.16 9.18 18.50
C ARG A 224 -7.74 9.33 19.90
N GLU A 225 -6.89 9.61 20.89
CA GLU A 225 -7.31 9.88 22.27
C GLU A 225 -8.31 11.04 22.31
N HIS A 226 -8.06 12.11 21.54
CA HIS A 226 -8.92 13.29 21.47
C HIS A 226 -10.26 13.03 20.75
N MET A 227 -10.27 12.22 19.69
CA MET A 227 -11.50 11.92 18.94
C MET A 227 -12.51 11.07 19.74
N GLY A 228 -12.10 10.48 20.87
CA GLY A 228 -12.89 9.51 21.61
C GLY A 228 -12.73 8.11 21.02
N ALA A 229 -12.82 7.09 21.88
CA ALA A 229 -12.64 5.68 21.52
C ALA A 229 -13.52 5.26 20.34
#